data_AF-A0A927WZU6-F1
#
_entry.id   AF-A0A927WZU6-F1
#
_cell.length_a   1.000
_cell.length_b   1.000
_cell.length_c   1.000
_cell.angle_alpha   90.00
_cell.angle_beta   90.00
_cell.angle_gamma   90.00
#
_symmetry.space_group_name_H-M   'P 1'
#
loop_
_entity.id
_entity.type
_entity.pdbx_description
1 polymer ?
#
loop_
_entity_poly.entity_id
_entity_poly.type
_entity_poly.pdbx_seq_one_letter_code
_entity_poly.pdbx_strand_id
1 'polypeptide(L)'
;MKTKIFVCSNSAIDYVSHNSNISPIPVRIIFSDEEQYEDYIDFSTDAFYNRIRLDKKARVRTEFKNYSDISDSIQKAKKQGYEQVLFIIPPKDFSNLYVSISIAISENKDILCHIYNADTILYPLAYMAIEANNMFTKGASLDDVIKRLDFINKNHFICFFTHKYNESRLAFNKNYKKGKVKVLENGELVTLENERGLPGYKKLLKLLDIEYDDREIIPFLLYTSKSSRYVELLEEDLLAINPIFKKLKMFPIAPAIGYQLGPNTIGVGFIYK
;
A
#
# COMPACT_ATOMS: atom_id res chain seq x y z
N MET A 1 5.91 -8.16 26.29
CA MET A 1 5.23 -9.17 25.46
C MET A 1 5.79 -9.10 24.06
N LYS A 2 6.47 -10.13 23.58
CA LYS A 2 7.09 -10.17 22.25
C LYS A 2 6.02 -10.33 21.17
N THR A 3 5.85 -9.32 20.31
CA THR A 3 4.80 -9.27 19.29
C THR A 3 5.32 -9.56 17.90
N LYS A 4 4.65 -10.47 17.17
CA LYS A 4 4.82 -10.59 15.73
C LYS A 4 3.79 -9.69 15.03
N ILE A 5 4.22 -8.94 14.03
CA ILE A 5 3.31 -8.16 13.19
C ILE A 5 3.29 -8.78 11.80
N PHE A 6 2.09 -9.05 11.29
CA PHE A 6 1.88 -9.41 9.90
C PHE A 6 1.16 -8.26 9.20
N VAL A 7 1.64 -7.85 8.03
CA VAL A 7 1.04 -6.77 7.23
C VAL A 7 0.89 -7.22 5.78
N CYS A 8 -0.22 -6.90 5.12
CA CYS A 8 -0.41 -7.29 3.72
C CYS A 8 0.64 -6.66 2.78
N SER A 9 1.14 -7.39 1.78
CA SER A 9 2.11 -6.85 0.80
C SER A 9 1.54 -5.69 -0.04
N ASN A 10 0.23 -5.49 -0.05
CA ASN A 10 -0.41 -4.27 -0.59
C ASN A 10 0.04 -2.97 0.13
N SER A 11 0.73 -3.09 1.26
CA SER A 11 1.40 -1.97 1.93
C SER A 11 2.72 -1.54 1.26
N ALA A 12 3.28 -2.39 0.38
CA ALA A 12 4.64 -2.30 -0.13
C ALA A 12 5.71 -2.28 1.00
N ILE A 13 5.41 -2.87 2.18
CA ILE A 13 6.34 -2.96 3.32
C ILE A 13 7.70 -3.53 2.93
N ASP A 14 7.72 -4.41 1.94
CA ASP A 14 8.87 -5.05 1.35
C ASP A 14 9.93 -4.07 0.85
N TYR A 15 9.50 -2.89 0.41
CA TYR A 15 10.34 -1.80 -0.09
C TYR A 15 10.69 -0.76 0.98
N VAL A 16 10.33 -1.02 2.23
CA VAL A 16 10.58 -0.14 3.38
C VAL A 16 11.48 -0.87 4.37
N SER A 17 12.50 -0.21 4.90
CA SER A 17 13.33 -0.81 5.96
C SER A 17 12.47 -1.10 7.20
N HIS A 18 12.49 -2.35 7.66
CA HIS A 18 11.67 -2.81 8.78
C HIS A 18 12.39 -3.89 9.62
N ASN A 19 11.93 -4.07 10.86
CA ASN A 19 12.44 -5.10 11.77
C ASN A 19 11.90 -6.48 11.43
N SER A 20 12.64 -7.54 11.79
CA SER A 20 12.27 -8.95 11.57
C SER A 20 11.00 -9.39 12.32
N ASN A 21 10.53 -8.61 13.30
CA ASN A 21 9.23 -8.80 13.95
C ASN A 21 8.06 -8.51 13.01
N ILE A 22 8.29 -7.78 11.91
CA ILE A 22 7.30 -7.51 10.88
C ILE A 22 7.49 -8.52 9.75
N SER A 23 6.41 -9.11 9.26
CA SER A 23 6.43 -9.95 8.07
C SER A 23 5.31 -9.61 7.11
N PRO A 24 5.59 -9.54 5.80
CA PRO A 24 4.55 -9.39 4.80
C PRO A 24 3.67 -10.65 4.74
N ILE A 25 2.38 -10.45 4.50
CA ILE A 25 1.48 -11.49 3.96
C ILE A 25 1.45 -11.24 2.46
N PRO A 26 2.17 -12.06 1.66
CA PRO A 26 2.28 -11.83 0.24
C PRO A 26 0.95 -12.08 -0.46
N VAL A 27 0.63 -11.24 -1.43
CA VAL A 27 -0.46 -11.46 -2.37
C VAL A 27 0.07 -12.29 -3.54
N ARG A 28 -0.66 -13.34 -3.93
CA ARG A 28 -0.30 -14.13 -5.10
C ARG A 28 -0.72 -13.40 -6.37
N ILE A 29 0.21 -13.28 -7.31
CA ILE A 29 0.03 -12.71 -8.65
C ILE A 29 -0.10 -13.86 -9.64
N ILE A 30 -1.24 -13.93 -10.33
CA ILE A 30 -1.61 -15.02 -11.23
C ILE A 30 -1.72 -14.47 -12.64
N PHE A 31 -0.82 -14.91 -13.52
CA PHE A 31 -0.85 -14.62 -14.96
C PHE A 31 -1.60 -15.71 -15.74
N SER A 32 -1.49 -16.96 -15.30
CA SER A 32 -2.19 -18.14 -15.82
C SER A 32 -2.21 -19.22 -14.73
N ASP A 33 -2.85 -20.36 -15.01
CA ASP A 33 -2.84 -21.50 -14.07
C ASP A 33 -1.42 -22.02 -13.81
N GLU A 34 -0.51 -21.88 -14.77
CA GLU A 34 0.90 -22.33 -14.71
C GLU A 34 1.87 -21.23 -14.23
N GLU A 35 1.51 -19.95 -14.38
CA GLU A 35 2.36 -18.80 -14.01
C GLU A 35 1.76 -18.07 -12.80
N GLN A 36 2.16 -18.51 -11.60
CA GLN A 36 1.73 -17.95 -10.32
C GLN A 36 2.94 -17.61 -9.44
N TYR A 37 2.91 -16.44 -8.81
CA TYR A 37 4.05 -15.92 -8.04
C TYR A 37 3.60 -15.24 -6.76
N GLU A 38 4.37 -15.36 -5.68
CA GLU A 38 4.16 -14.56 -4.47
C GLU A 38 4.87 -13.21 -4.59
N ASP A 39 4.11 -12.15 -4.37
CA ASP A 39 4.61 -10.77 -4.42
C ASP A 39 5.83 -10.60 -3.49
N TYR A 40 6.88 -10.01 -4.04
CA TYR A 40 8.20 -9.79 -3.43
C TYR A 40 9.01 -11.03 -3.01
N ILE A 41 8.41 -12.22 -2.99
CA ILE A 41 9.12 -13.48 -2.72
C ILE A 41 9.65 -14.05 -4.04
N ASP A 42 8.75 -14.29 -4.99
CA ASP A 42 9.10 -14.86 -6.30
C ASP A 42 9.25 -13.78 -7.38
N PHE A 43 8.61 -12.62 -7.16
CA PHE A 43 8.41 -11.64 -8.20
C PHE A 43 8.42 -10.21 -7.65
N SER A 44 9.44 -9.43 -8.03
CA SER A 44 9.52 -8.02 -7.61
C SER A 44 8.48 -7.16 -8.33
N THR A 45 8.09 -6.05 -7.70
CA THR A 45 7.20 -5.05 -8.28
C THR A 45 7.74 -4.50 -9.62
N ASP A 46 9.05 -4.30 -9.75
CA ASP A 46 9.64 -3.88 -11.03
C ASP A 46 9.58 -4.97 -12.10
N ALA A 47 9.79 -6.24 -11.73
CA ALA A 47 9.62 -7.38 -12.63
C ALA A 47 8.16 -7.48 -13.11
N PHE A 48 7.20 -7.25 -12.22
CA PHE A 48 5.79 -7.17 -12.56
C PHE A 48 5.48 -6.10 -13.59
N TYR A 49 5.88 -4.85 -13.34
CA TYR A 49 5.62 -3.79 -14.29
C TYR A 49 6.37 -4.00 -15.61
N ASN A 50 7.58 -4.57 -15.59
CA ASN A 50 8.29 -4.97 -16.82
C ASN A 50 7.51 -6.01 -17.63
N ARG A 51 7.04 -7.09 -16.98
CA ARG A 51 6.26 -8.14 -17.63
C ARG A 51 5.00 -7.58 -18.28
N ILE A 52 4.23 -6.76 -17.57
CA ILE A 52 2.99 -6.20 -18.11
C ILE A 52 3.25 -5.15 -19.21
N ARG A 53 4.37 -4.41 -19.15
CA ARG A 53 4.76 -3.50 -20.23
C ARG A 53 5.08 -4.25 -21.52
N LEU A 54 5.77 -5.39 -21.40
CA LEU A 54 6.18 -6.22 -22.55
C LEU A 54 5.02 -7.03 -23.11
N ASP A 55 4.24 -7.70 -22.25
CA ASP A 55 3.08 -8.47 -22.65
C ASP A 55 1.78 -7.66 -22.46
N LYS A 56 1.38 -6.99 -23.54
CA LYS A 56 0.14 -6.21 -23.58
C LYS A 56 -1.12 -7.08 -23.50
N LYS A 57 -1.07 -8.40 -23.65
CA LYS A 57 -2.25 -9.26 -23.54
C LYS A 57 -2.38 -9.90 -22.15
N ALA A 58 -1.34 -9.80 -21.32
CA ALA A 58 -1.34 -10.32 -19.96
C ALA A 58 -2.59 -9.88 -19.20
N ARG A 59 -3.27 -10.87 -18.62
CA ARG A 59 -4.35 -10.69 -17.66
C ARG A 59 -3.82 -11.14 -16.32
N VAL A 60 -3.98 -10.28 -15.31
CA VAL A 60 -3.55 -10.58 -13.95
C VAL A 60 -4.75 -10.74 -13.07
N ARG A 61 -4.74 -11.79 -12.25
CA ARG A 61 -5.57 -11.90 -11.06
C ARG A 61 -4.69 -11.91 -9.83
N THR A 62 -5.27 -11.50 -8.71
CA THR A 62 -4.62 -11.47 -7.42
C THR A 62 -5.39 -12.34 -6.45
N GLU A 63 -4.68 -13.12 -5.65
CA GLU A 63 -5.27 -13.99 -4.64
C GLU A 63 -4.57 -13.78 -3.29
N PHE A 64 -5.36 -13.64 -2.22
CA PHE A 64 -4.84 -13.55 -0.86
C PHE A 64 -4.59 -14.95 -0.28
N LYS A 65 -3.72 -15.03 0.73
CA LYS A 65 -3.47 -16.27 1.45
C LYS A 65 -4.76 -16.86 2.04
N ASN A 66 -4.87 -18.18 1.95
CA ASN A 66 -5.98 -18.92 2.56
C ASN A 66 -5.74 -19.07 4.07
N TYR A 67 -6.74 -19.56 4.80
CA TYR A 67 -6.63 -19.71 6.26
C TYR A 67 -5.53 -20.69 6.69
N SER A 68 -5.26 -21.75 5.92
CA SER A 68 -4.21 -22.74 6.22
C SER A 68 -2.83 -22.09 6.19
N ASP A 69 -2.54 -21.28 5.17
CA ASP A 69 -1.29 -20.54 5.06
C ASP A 69 -1.10 -19.56 6.22
N ILE A 70 -2.17 -18.86 6.62
CA ILE A 70 -2.14 -17.94 7.76
C ILE A 70 -1.95 -18.70 9.08
N SER A 71 -2.61 -19.84 9.26
CA SER A 71 -2.47 -20.72 10.42
C SER A 71 -1.00 -21.17 10.58
N ASP A 72 -0.36 -21.58 9.49
CA ASP A 72 1.06 -21.91 9.48
C ASP A 72 1.95 -20.73 9.87
N SER A 73 1.62 -19.51 9.41
CA SER A 73 2.34 -18.29 9.81
C SER A 73 2.21 -18.01 11.32
N ILE A 74 1.02 -18.19 11.90
CA ILE A 74 0.78 -18.04 13.35
C ILE A 74 1.61 -19.07 14.13
N GLN A 75 1.56 -20.34 13.73
CA GLN A 75 2.32 -21.41 14.38
C GLN A 75 3.83 -21.20 14.28
N LYS A 76 4.33 -20.73 13.14
CA LYS A 76 5.75 -20.36 12.96
C LYS A 76 6.14 -19.23 13.91
N ALA A 77 5.32 -18.18 14.03
CA ALA A 77 5.55 -17.10 14.99
C ALA A 77 5.59 -17.64 16.43
N LYS A 78 4.62 -18.47 16.82
CA LYS A 78 4.62 -19.11 18.14
C LYS A 78 5.90 -19.91 18.41
N LYS A 79 6.34 -20.74 17.45
CA LYS A 79 7.60 -21.52 17.55
C LYS A 79 8.85 -20.64 17.68
N GLN A 80 8.82 -19.42 17.16
CA GLN A 80 9.88 -18.40 17.30
C GLN A 80 9.81 -17.62 18.63
N GLY A 81 8.91 -18.03 19.54
CA GLY A 81 8.77 -17.47 20.88
C GLY A 81 8.01 -16.14 20.92
N TYR A 82 7.24 -15.79 19.88
CA TYR A 82 6.31 -14.66 19.96
C TYR A 82 5.12 -15.03 20.84
N GLU A 83 4.71 -14.09 21.69
CA GLU A 83 3.64 -14.26 22.69
C GLU A 83 2.29 -13.74 22.18
N GLN A 84 2.33 -12.81 21.21
CA GLN A 84 1.15 -12.28 20.55
C GLN A 84 1.42 -11.99 19.06
N VAL A 85 0.34 -11.90 18.29
CA VAL A 85 0.33 -11.56 16.87
C VAL A 85 -0.62 -10.39 16.62
N LEU A 86 -0.16 -9.40 15.85
CA LEU A 86 -0.98 -8.32 15.31
C LEU A 86 -0.99 -8.42 13.79
N PHE A 87 -2.18 -8.59 13.22
CA PHE A 87 -2.41 -8.48 11.78
C PHE A 87 -2.85 -7.06 11.45
N ILE A 88 -2.16 -6.40 10.52
CA ILE A 88 -2.53 -5.08 9.99
C ILE A 88 -2.90 -5.27 8.53
N ILE A 89 -4.17 -5.12 8.21
CA ILE A 89 -4.71 -5.42 6.88
C ILE A 89 -5.24 -4.15 6.20
N PRO A 90 -5.26 -4.11 4.85
CA PRO A 90 -6.00 -3.10 4.11
C PRO A 90 -7.51 -3.22 4.40
N PRO A 91 -8.35 -2.31 3.87
CA PRO A 91 -9.78 -2.34 4.14
C PRO A 91 -10.35 -3.74 3.87
N LYS A 92 -11.13 -4.27 4.82
CA LYS A 92 -11.70 -5.62 4.76
C LYS A 92 -12.56 -5.84 3.51
N ASP A 93 -13.18 -4.79 2.99
CA ASP A 93 -13.99 -4.86 1.76
C ASP A 93 -13.13 -4.92 0.50
N PHE A 94 -11.84 -4.58 0.62
CA PHE A 94 -10.84 -4.69 -0.45
C PHE A 94 -10.28 -6.10 -0.60
N SER A 95 -10.42 -6.97 0.42
CA SER A 95 -9.76 -8.27 0.45
C SER A 95 -10.48 -9.32 1.27
N ASN A 96 -10.53 -10.56 0.76
CA ASN A 96 -10.99 -11.71 1.54
C ASN A 96 -10.00 -12.12 2.66
N LEU A 97 -8.93 -11.36 2.86
CA LEU A 97 -7.88 -11.64 3.84
C LEU A 97 -8.41 -11.61 5.28
N TYR A 98 -9.35 -10.69 5.60
CA TYR A 98 -9.97 -10.62 6.93
C TYR A 98 -10.62 -11.95 7.34
N VAL A 99 -11.33 -12.59 6.41
CA VAL A 99 -12.02 -13.87 6.65
C VAL A 99 -11.00 -14.98 6.87
N SER A 100 -9.98 -15.10 6.00
CA SER A 100 -8.91 -16.10 6.16
C SER A 100 -8.22 -15.99 7.51
N ILE A 101 -7.87 -14.77 7.94
CA ILE A 101 -7.21 -14.54 9.23
C ILE A 101 -8.16 -14.88 10.38
N SER A 102 -9.43 -14.49 10.31
CA SER A 102 -10.40 -14.78 11.37
C SER A 102 -10.57 -16.28 11.62
N ILE A 103 -10.62 -17.08 10.53
CA ILE A 103 -10.68 -18.54 10.62
C ILE A 103 -9.39 -19.08 11.26
N ALA A 104 -8.22 -18.66 10.77
CA ALA A 104 -6.94 -19.10 11.31
C ALA A 104 -6.78 -18.78 12.81
N ILE A 105 -7.21 -17.59 13.25
CA ILE A 105 -7.22 -17.21 14.67
C ILE A 105 -8.13 -18.14 15.49
N SER A 106 -9.30 -18.49 14.96
CA SER A 106 -10.24 -19.37 15.67
C SER A 106 -9.69 -20.78 15.92
N GLU A 107 -8.75 -21.24 15.08
CA GLU A 107 -8.07 -22.53 15.19
C GLU A 107 -6.81 -22.48 16.07
N ASN A 108 -6.22 -21.29 16.28
CA ASN A 108 -4.97 -21.09 17.04
C ASN A 108 -5.22 -20.29 18.35
N LYS A 109 -6.03 -20.84 19.26
CA LYS A 109 -6.45 -20.17 20.52
C LYS A 109 -5.36 -20.08 21.59
N ASP A 110 -4.21 -20.68 21.33
CA ASP A 110 -3.07 -20.83 22.23
C ASP A 110 -2.01 -19.73 22.04
N ILE A 111 -2.32 -18.69 21.27
CA ILE A 111 -1.57 -17.44 21.12
C ILE A 111 -2.54 -16.27 20.91
N LEU A 112 -2.26 -15.13 21.53
CA LEU A 112 -3.10 -13.93 21.41
C LEU A 112 -2.96 -13.32 20.02
N CYS A 113 -4.03 -13.32 19.24
CA CYS A 113 -4.03 -12.73 17.89
C CYS A 113 -5.06 -11.61 17.78
N HIS A 114 -4.67 -10.50 17.14
CA HIS A 114 -5.54 -9.34 16.91
C HIS A 114 -5.49 -8.92 15.44
N ILE A 115 -6.64 -8.51 14.89
CA ILE A 115 -6.73 -7.95 13.55
C ILE A 115 -7.02 -6.46 13.66
N TYR A 116 -6.17 -5.65 13.04
CA TYR A 116 -6.40 -4.22 12.81
C TYR A 116 -6.76 -4.00 11.34
N ASN A 117 -8.00 -3.60 11.10
CA ASN A 117 -8.49 -3.22 9.78
C ASN A 117 -8.20 -1.74 9.55
N ALA A 118 -7.26 -1.43 8.65
CA ALA A 118 -6.94 -0.06 8.30
C ALA A 118 -7.69 0.35 7.03
N ASP A 119 -8.26 1.55 7.01
CA ASP A 119 -8.94 2.12 5.85
C ASP A 119 -7.93 2.76 4.87
N THR A 120 -6.74 2.16 4.78
CA THR A 120 -5.63 2.63 3.95
C THR A 120 -4.88 1.50 3.24
N ILE A 121 -4.12 1.85 2.22
CA ILE A 121 -3.26 0.96 1.43
C ILE A 121 -1.85 1.57 1.29
N LEU A 122 -0.91 0.81 0.71
CA LEU A 122 0.45 1.28 0.38
C LEU A 122 1.19 1.85 1.62
N TYR A 123 1.97 2.92 1.46
CA TYR A 123 2.92 3.35 2.47
C TYR A 123 2.29 3.65 3.85
N PRO A 124 1.10 4.27 3.98
CA PRO A 124 0.50 4.43 5.31
C PRO A 124 0.20 3.11 6.03
N LEU A 125 -0.18 2.06 5.29
CA LEU A 125 -0.36 0.72 5.86
C LEU A 125 0.97 0.12 6.33
N ALA A 126 2.06 0.32 5.57
CA ALA A 126 3.41 -0.10 5.99
C ALA A 126 3.90 0.70 7.20
N TYR A 127 3.63 2.01 7.22
CA TYR A 127 4.00 2.90 8.31
C TYR A 127 3.30 2.50 9.62
N MET A 128 2.02 2.13 9.57
CA MET A 128 1.31 1.56 10.72
C MET A 128 2.02 0.33 11.31
N ALA A 129 2.50 -0.60 10.47
CA ALA A 129 3.25 -1.76 10.95
C ALA A 129 4.58 -1.39 11.60
N ILE A 130 5.31 -0.45 11.00
CA ILE A 130 6.58 0.05 11.55
C ILE A 130 6.36 0.75 12.89
N GLU A 131 5.35 1.60 12.97
CA GLU A 131 4.99 2.34 14.19
C GLU A 131 4.56 1.39 15.30
N ALA A 132 3.69 0.42 15.01
CA ALA A 132 3.28 -0.61 15.96
C ALA A 132 4.48 -1.38 16.51
N ASN A 133 5.41 -1.81 15.63
CA ASN A 133 6.63 -2.49 16.08
C ASN A 133 7.47 -1.59 17.00
N ASN A 134 7.66 -0.32 16.63
CA ASN A 134 8.44 0.64 17.42
C ASN A 134 7.83 0.91 18.80
N MET A 135 6.50 0.86 18.89
CA MET A 135 5.78 1.01 20.16
C MET A 135 5.91 -0.26 21.02
N PHE A 136 5.74 -1.45 20.43
CA PHE A 136 5.92 -2.71 21.17
C PHE A 136 7.35 -2.88 21.68
N THR A 137 8.38 -2.51 20.90
CA THR A 137 9.78 -2.56 21.35
C THR A 137 10.07 -1.61 22.50
N LYS A 138 9.29 -0.53 22.64
CA LYS A 138 9.33 0.41 23.77
C LYS A 138 8.43 -0.01 24.94
N GLY A 139 7.77 -1.17 24.86
CA GLY A 139 6.92 -1.71 25.93
C GLY A 139 5.49 -1.17 25.95
N ALA A 140 5.02 -0.53 24.88
CA ALA A 140 3.63 -0.08 24.78
C ALA A 140 2.66 -1.27 24.83
N SER A 141 1.47 -1.04 25.41
CA SER A 141 0.38 -2.01 25.39
C SER A 141 -0.25 -2.12 24.01
N LEU A 142 -1.01 -3.20 23.76
CA LEU A 142 -1.77 -3.32 22.52
C LEU A 142 -2.78 -2.17 22.38
N ASP A 143 -3.50 -1.81 23.45
CA ASP A 143 -4.49 -0.73 23.41
C ASP A 143 -3.88 0.61 23.00
N ASP A 144 -2.67 0.93 23.50
CA ASP A 144 -1.96 2.14 23.10
C ASP A 144 -1.53 2.10 21.64
N VAL A 145 -1.09 0.92 21.16
CA VAL A 145 -0.80 0.72 19.74
C VAL A 145 -2.05 0.93 18.89
N ILE A 146 -3.19 0.34 19.25
CA ILE A 146 -4.46 0.51 18.50
C ILE A 146 -4.87 1.98 18.44
N LYS A 147 -4.80 2.73 19.57
CA LYS A 147 -5.07 4.18 19.57
C LYS A 147 -4.16 4.94 18.61
N ARG A 148 -2.88 4.57 18.53
CA ARG A 148 -1.95 5.18 17.59
C ARG A 148 -2.30 4.84 16.14
N LEU A 149 -2.64 3.59 15.86
CA LEU A 149 -3.05 3.18 14.51
C LEU A 149 -4.34 3.89 14.09
N ASP A 150 -5.31 4.05 14.99
CA ASP A 150 -6.56 4.79 14.75
C ASP A 150 -6.28 6.24 14.39
N PHE A 151 -5.32 6.87 15.09
CA PHE A 151 -4.89 8.23 14.77
C PHE A 151 -4.32 8.29 13.34
N ILE A 152 -3.40 7.40 12.98
CA ILE A 152 -2.83 7.36 11.63
C ILE A 152 -3.93 7.10 10.58
N ASN A 153 -4.86 6.20 10.87
CA ASN A 153 -5.96 5.84 9.97
C ASN A 153 -6.87 7.05 9.66
N LYS A 154 -7.11 7.90 10.67
CA LYS A 154 -7.93 9.12 10.50
C LYS A 154 -7.15 10.32 9.97
N ASN A 155 -5.82 10.28 10.03
CA ASN A 155 -4.97 11.43 9.74
C ASN A 155 -3.91 11.09 8.68
N HIS A 156 -4.37 10.58 7.54
CA HIS A 156 -3.55 10.41 6.35
C HIS A 156 -4.35 10.84 5.11
N PHE A 157 -3.64 11.14 4.03
CA PHE A 157 -4.24 11.46 2.74
C PHE A 157 -3.45 10.77 1.63
N ILE A 158 -4.16 10.22 0.64
CA ILE A 158 -3.54 9.66 -0.58
C ILE A 158 -4.37 10.03 -1.81
N CYS A 159 -3.70 10.53 -2.84
CA CYS A 159 -4.29 10.72 -4.15
C CYS A 159 -3.37 10.19 -5.25
N PHE A 160 -3.97 9.87 -6.40
CA PHE A 160 -3.32 9.22 -7.52
C PHE A 160 -3.70 9.89 -8.83
N PHE A 161 -2.73 10.01 -9.72
CA PHE A 161 -2.97 10.28 -11.13
C PHE A 161 -2.76 9.00 -11.92
N THR A 162 -3.87 8.47 -12.45
CA THR A 162 -3.98 7.10 -12.95
C THR A 162 -4.32 7.07 -14.44
N HIS A 163 -3.89 6.03 -15.14
CA HIS A 163 -4.25 5.80 -16.54
C HIS A 163 -4.82 4.41 -16.73
N LYS A 164 -5.94 4.29 -17.44
CA LYS A 164 -6.49 2.96 -17.77
C LYS A 164 -5.45 2.13 -18.53
N TYR A 165 -5.36 0.85 -18.19
CA TYR A 165 -4.40 -0.10 -18.75
C TYR A 165 -4.40 -0.17 -20.29
N ASN A 166 -5.54 0.02 -20.93
CA ASN A 166 -5.66 -0.01 -22.39
C ASN A 166 -5.28 1.32 -23.05
N GLU A 167 -5.32 2.43 -22.31
CA GLU A 167 -5.15 3.79 -22.83
C GLU A 167 -3.71 4.30 -22.73
N SER A 168 -2.93 3.75 -21.80
CA SER A 168 -1.53 4.09 -21.51
C SER A 168 -0.49 3.36 -22.39
N ARG A 169 -0.94 2.52 -23.32
CA ARG A 169 -0.10 1.66 -24.19
C ARG A 169 0.49 2.38 -25.42
N LEU A 170 0.19 3.67 -25.60
CA LEU A 170 0.72 4.53 -26.65
C LEU A 170 1.84 5.40 -26.08
N ALA A 171 2.86 5.69 -26.89
CA ALA A 171 4.11 6.31 -26.48
C ALA A 171 3.94 7.57 -25.61
N PHE A 172 4.88 7.70 -24.66
CA PHE A 172 5.00 8.63 -23.55
C PHE A 172 4.59 10.11 -23.83
N ASN A 173 4.72 10.61 -25.06
CA ASN A 173 4.53 12.03 -25.39
C ASN A 173 3.07 12.52 -25.56
N LYS A 174 2.03 11.69 -25.36
CA LYS A 174 0.62 12.14 -25.51
C LYS A 174 -0.32 11.78 -24.32
N ASN A 175 0.21 11.20 -23.24
CA ASN A 175 -0.60 10.49 -22.24
C ASN A 175 -1.17 11.35 -21.11
N TYR A 176 -0.83 12.64 -21.01
CA TYR A 176 -1.59 13.52 -20.11
C TYR A 176 -3.07 13.41 -20.43
N LYS A 177 -3.50 13.57 -21.69
CA LYS A 177 -4.91 13.75 -22.10
C LYS A 177 -5.96 12.80 -21.49
N LYS A 178 -5.60 11.60 -21.03
CA LYS A 178 -6.55 10.61 -20.50
C LYS A 178 -6.41 10.29 -19.00
N GLY A 179 -5.37 10.78 -18.32
CA GLY A 179 -5.16 10.48 -16.91
C GLY A 179 -6.31 11.00 -16.04
N LYS A 180 -6.62 10.29 -14.96
CA LYS A 180 -7.70 10.62 -14.02
C LYS A 180 -7.17 10.71 -12.61
N VAL A 181 -7.78 11.56 -11.80
CA VAL A 181 -7.50 11.61 -10.35
C VAL A 181 -8.32 10.57 -9.63
N LYS A 182 -7.66 9.83 -8.74
CA LYS A 182 -8.34 9.03 -7.72
C LYS A 182 -7.87 9.47 -6.35
N VAL A 183 -8.74 9.37 -5.37
CA VAL A 183 -8.45 9.60 -3.94
C VAL A 183 -8.83 8.34 -3.17
N LEU A 184 -8.12 8.10 -2.08
CA LEU A 184 -8.51 7.05 -1.14
C LEU A 184 -9.41 7.66 -0.08
N GLU A 185 -10.70 7.30 -0.09
CA GLU A 185 -11.70 7.81 0.84
C GLU A 185 -12.33 6.61 1.57
N ASN A 186 -12.25 6.58 2.90
CA ASN A 186 -12.81 5.52 3.74
C ASN A 186 -12.43 4.10 3.24
N GLY A 187 -11.18 3.91 2.81
CA GLY A 187 -10.69 2.63 2.30
C GLY A 187 -11.04 2.33 0.84
N GLU A 188 -11.73 3.22 0.13
CA GLU A 188 -12.13 3.00 -1.27
C GLU A 188 -11.41 3.96 -2.24
N LEU A 189 -11.05 3.45 -3.42
CA LEU A 189 -10.45 4.25 -4.49
C LEU A 189 -11.54 4.96 -5.30
N VAL A 190 -11.89 6.17 -4.89
CA VAL A 190 -12.88 7.02 -5.55
C VAL A 190 -12.25 7.75 -6.73
N THR A 191 -12.88 7.69 -7.89
CA THR A 191 -12.43 8.45 -9.07
C THR A 191 -13.11 9.81 -9.08
N LEU A 192 -12.33 10.88 -9.07
CA LEU A 192 -12.89 12.22 -9.18
C LEU A 192 -13.32 12.46 -10.62
N GLU A 193 -14.63 12.62 -10.82
CA GLU A 193 -15.21 12.81 -12.16
C GLU A 193 -14.85 14.18 -12.75
N ASN A 194 -15.09 14.31 -14.05
CA ASN A 194 -15.06 15.56 -14.84
C ASN A 194 -13.70 16.13 -15.26
N GLU A 195 -12.58 15.72 -14.67
CA GLU A 195 -11.26 16.26 -15.04
C GLU A 195 -10.29 15.16 -15.49
N ARG A 196 -9.71 15.36 -16.69
CA ARG A 196 -8.74 14.43 -17.27
C ARG A 196 -7.52 15.16 -17.75
N GLY A 197 -6.40 14.45 -17.74
CA GLY A 197 -5.12 14.95 -18.17
C GLY A 197 -4.59 16.13 -17.40
N LEU A 198 -4.12 17.16 -18.09
CA LEU A 198 -3.48 18.28 -17.39
C LEU A 198 -4.42 18.95 -16.37
N PRO A 199 -5.72 19.19 -16.66
CA PRO A 199 -6.70 19.58 -15.64
C PRO A 199 -6.72 18.64 -14.44
N GLY A 200 -6.85 17.33 -14.67
CA GLY A 200 -6.84 16.34 -13.58
C GLY A 200 -5.54 16.35 -12.77
N TYR A 201 -4.39 16.44 -13.43
CA TYR A 201 -3.10 16.55 -12.76
C TYR A 201 -3.00 17.82 -11.88
N LYS A 202 -3.44 18.96 -12.39
CA LYS A 202 -3.52 20.20 -11.59
C LYS A 202 -4.49 20.07 -10.41
N LYS A 203 -5.59 19.33 -10.58
CA LYS A 203 -6.51 19.03 -9.49
C LYS A 203 -5.87 18.15 -8.42
N LEU A 204 -5.07 17.15 -8.79
CA LEU A 204 -4.28 16.37 -7.84
C LEU A 204 -3.40 17.27 -6.97
N LEU A 205 -2.66 18.21 -7.59
CA LEU A 205 -1.82 19.16 -6.86
C LEU A 205 -2.65 20.06 -5.93
N LYS A 206 -3.80 20.55 -6.41
CA LYS A 206 -4.71 21.38 -5.60
C LYS A 206 -5.29 20.63 -4.40
N LEU A 207 -5.59 19.35 -4.53
CA LEU A 207 -6.10 18.55 -3.41
C LEU A 207 -5.07 18.46 -2.28
N LEU A 208 -3.79 18.28 -2.61
CA LEU A 208 -2.73 18.25 -1.59
C LEU A 208 -2.62 19.57 -0.83
N ASP A 209 -2.76 20.69 -1.54
CA ASP A 209 -2.73 22.03 -0.94
C ASP A 209 -3.95 22.29 -0.04
N ILE A 210 -5.12 21.77 -0.40
CA ILE A 210 -6.35 21.89 0.41
C ILE A 210 -6.31 21.00 1.66
N GLU A 211 -5.84 19.76 1.52
CA GLU A 211 -5.88 18.77 2.60
C GLU A 211 -4.76 18.95 3.64
N TYR A 212 -3.74 19.73 3.31
CA TYR A 212 -2.61 20.02 4.18
C TYR A 212 -2.91 21.22 5.11
N ASP A 213 -2.69 21.06 6.42
CA ASP A 213 -3.04 22.05 7.46
C ASP A 213 -1.90 22.48 8.40
N ASP A 214 -0.66 22.53 7.89
CA ASP A 214 0.57 22.95 8.60
C ASP A 214 1.06 22.06 9.75
N ARG A 215 0.33 21.00 10.12
CA ARG A 215 0.83 19.99 11.06
C ARG A 215 2.07 19.27 10.51
N GLU A 216 2.85 18.69 11.42
CA GLU A 216 4.01 17.89 11.00
C GLU A 216 3.55 16.65 10.24
N ILE A 217 4.04 16.48 9.01
CA ILE A 217 3.71 15.34 8.16
C ILE A 217 4.92 14.48 7.80
N ILE A 218 4.63 13.27 7.36
CA ILE A 218 5.53 12.38 6.62
C ILE A 218 5.02 12.34 5.18
N PRO A 219 5.58 13.13 4.25
CA PRO A 219 5.16 13.12 2.86
C PRO A 219 5.75 11.93 2.12
N PHE A 220 5.00 11.37 1.18
CA PHE A 220 5.45 10.24 0.37
C PHE A 220 4.92 10.33 -1.06
N LEU A 221 5.69 9.76 -2.00
CA LEU A 221 5.35 9.61 -3.40
C LEU A 221 5.29 8.12 -3.75
N LEU A 222 4.33 7.78 -4.58
CA LEU A 222 4.04 6.42 -5.02
C LEU A 222 4.21 6.32 -6.53
N TYR A 223 4.82 5.25 -7.02
CA TYR A 223 5.06 5.10 -8.46
C TYR A 223 4.85 3.68 -8.96
N THR A 224 4.44 3.55 -10.22
CA THR A 224 4.53 2.28 -11.00
C THR A 224 5.83 2.18 -11.79
N SER A 225 6.52 3.31 -12.01
CA SER A 225 7.81 3.38 -12.67
C SER A 225 8.60 4.56 -12.13
N LYS A 226 9.68 4.27 -11.38
CA LYS A 226 10.47 5.31 -10.68
C LYS A 226 11.06 6.34 -11.64
N SER A 227 11.56 5.90 -12.78
CA SER A 227 12.19 6.73 -13.82
C SER A 227 11.20 7.36 -14.80
N SER A 228 9.91 7.42 -14.46
CA SER A 228 8.94 8.07 -15.34
C SER A 228 9.01 9.58 -15.17
N ARG A 229 8.90 10.34 -16.26
CA ARG A 229 8.83 11.81 -16.22
C ARG A 229 7.66 12.33 -15.37
N TYR A 230 6.60 11.55 -15.17
CA TYR A 230 5.51 11.92 -14.27
C TYR A 230 5.99 12.07 -12.83
N VAL A 231 6.92 11.20 -12.40
CA VAL A 231 7.54 11.28 -11.08
C VAL A 231 8.40 12.54 -10.99
N GLU A 232 9.27 12.79 -11.97
CA GLU A 232 10.11 14.00 -12.01
C GLU A 232 9.27 15.29 -11.96
N LEU A 233 8.22 15.38 -12.78
CA LEU A 233 7.32 16.54 -12.80
C LEU A 233 6.57 16.71 -11.49
N LEU A 234 6.10 15.61 -10.89
CA LEU A 234 5.43 15.66 -9.60
C LEU A 234 6.38 16.13 -8.49
N GLU A 235 7.63 15.67 -8.47
CA GLU A 235 8.63 16.16 -7.51
C GLU A 235 8.89 17.66 -7.66
N GLU A 236 9.10 18.14 -8.90
CA GLU A 236 9.28 19.56 -9.21
C GLU A 236 8.09 20.42 -8.73
N ASP A 237 6.86 19.99 -9.05
CA ASP A 237 5.63 20.73 -8.69
C ASP A 237 5.34 20.70 -7.18
N LEU A 238 5.58 19.58 -6.50
CA LEU A 238 5.37 19.47 -5.04
C LEU A 238 6.31 20.40 -4.27
N LEU A 239 7.56 20.51 -4.71
CA LEU A 239 8.53 21.42 -4.10
C LEU A 239 8.14 22.89 -4.26
N ALA A 240 7.46 23.23 -5.35
CA ALA A 240 6.93 24.58 -5.60
C ALA A 240 5.70 24.89 -4.72
N ILE A 241 4.90 23.87 -4.35
CA ILE A 241 3.74 24.02 -3.45
C ILE A 241 4.21 24.25 -2.01
N ASN A 242 5.05 23.36 -1.48
CA ASN A 242 5.51 23.47 -0.10
C ASN A 242 6.91 22.83 0.09
N PRO A 243 7.88 23.55 0.69
CA PRO A 243 9.20 23.01 1.00
C PRO A 243 9.20 21.72 1.83
N ILE A 244 8.12 21.40 2.55
CA ILE A 244 7.98 20.17 3.33
C ILE A 244 8.15 18.91 2.47
N PHE A 245 7.77 18.98 1.19
CA PHE A 245 7.91 17.89 0.24
C PHE A 245 9.38 17.60 -0.13
N LYS A 246 10.36 18.42 0.29
CA LYS A 246 11.79 18.04 0.23
C LYS A 246 12.11 16.78 1.03
N LYS A 247 11.27 16.43 2.00
CA LYS A 247 11.41 15.21 2.83
C LYS A 247 10.71 14.00 2.23
N LEU A 248 10.22 14.08 0.98
CA LEU A 248 9.45 12.99 0.39
C LEU A 248 10.25 11.70 0.37
N LYS A 249 9.58 10.60 0.65
CA LYS A 249 10.09 9.25 0.39
C LYS A 249 9.30 8.63 -0.75
N MET A 250 9.98 7.92 -1.62
CA MET A 250 9.37 7.31 -2.79
C MET A 250 9.23 5.82 -2.59
N PHE A 251 8.05 5.27 -2.86
CA PHE A 251 7.79 3.84 -2.75
C PHE A 251 7.08 3.33 -4.00
N PRO A 252 7.35 2.09 -4.43
CA PRO A 252 6.61 1.50 -5.52
C PRO A 252 5.17 1.20 -5.10
N ILE A 253 4.24 1.28 -6.05
CA ILE A 253 2.87 0.79 -5.88
C ILE A 253 2.91 -0.72 -6.02
N ALA A 254 2.45 -1.45 -4.99
CA ALA A 254 2.41 -2.92 -4.99
C ALA A 254 1.61 -3.47 -6.19
N PRO A 255 1.99 -4.61 -6.79
CA PRO A 255 1.42 -5.13 -8.04
C PRO A 255 -0.10 -5.23 -8.06
N ALA A 256 -0.70 -5.74 -6.99
CA ALA A 256 -2.15 -5.94 -6.90
C ALA A 256 -2.93 -4.61 -6.99
N ILE A 257 -2.42 -3.57 -6.33
CA ILE A 257 -2.98 -2.21 -6.39
C ILE A 257 -2.66 -1.56 -7.74
N GLY A 258 -1.42 -1.68 -8.19
CA GLY A 258 -0.94 -1.11 -9.45
C GLY A 258 -1.67 -1.63 -10.67
N TYR A 259 -2.08 -2.91 -10.66
CA TYR A 259 -2.89 -3.48 -11.74
C TYR A 259 -4.25 -2.78 -11.87
N GLN A 260 -4.88 -2.43 -10.75
CA GLN A 260 -6.16 -1.72 -10.71
C GLN A 260 -6.04 -0.24 -11.08
N LEU A 261 -4.97 0.42 -10.64
CA LEU A 261 -4.69 1.82 -10.94
C LEU A 261 -4.22 2.02 -12.40
N GLY A 262 -3.53 1.03 -12.95
CA GLY A 262 -2.96 1.04 -14.28
C GLY A 262 -1.52 1.56 -14.34
N PRO A 263 -0.83 1.35 -15.47
CA PRO A 263 0.59 1.65 -15.58
C PRO A 263 0.82 3.15 -15.77
N ASN A 264 2.03 3.61 -15.44
CA ASN A 264 2.39 5.03 -15.34
C ASN A 264 1.61 5.82 -14.29
N THR A 265 0.93 5.13 -13.38
CA THR A 265 0.34 5.77 -12.21
C THR A 265 1.44 6.35 -11.33
N ILE A 266 1.20 7.59 -10.91
CA ILE A 266 1.89 8.27 -9.80
C ILE A 266 0.86 8.55 -8.71
N GLY A 267 1.31 8.53 -7.47
CA GLY A 267 0.53 8.95 -6.32
C GLY A 267 1.35 9.78 -5.37
N VAL A 268 0.67 10.52 -4.52
CA VAL A 268 1.29 11.33 -3.48
C VAL A 268 0.32 11.42 -2.32
N GLY A 269 0.90 11.49 -1.14
CA GLY A 269 0.15 11.59 0.08
C GLY A 269 1.03 12.01 1.23
N PHE A 270 0.40 12.07 2.39
CA PHE A 270 1.07 12.35 3.64
C PHE A 270 0.38 11.66 4.80
N ILE A 271 1.14 11.48 5.87
CA ILE A 271 0.66 10.99 7.17
C ILE A 271 0.96 12.07 8.19
N TYR A 272 -0.04 12.49 8.97
CA TYR A 272 0.20 13.39 10.08
C TYR A 272 0.86 12.63 11.24
N LYS A 273 1.84 13.28 11.90
CA LYS A 273 2.55 12.69 13.03
C LYS A 273 1.78 12.76 14.33
#